data_AF-A0A934H4G5-F1
#
_entry.id   AF-A0A934H4G5-F1
#
_cell.length_a   1.000
_cell.length_b   1.000
_cell.length_c   1.000
_cell.angle_alpha   90.00
_cell.angle_beta   90.00
_cell.angle_gamma   90.00
#
_symmetry.space_group_name_H-M   'P 1'
#
loop_
_entity.id
_entity.type
_entity.pdbx_description
1 polymer ?
#
loop_
_entity_poly.entity_id
_entity_poly.type
_entity_poly.pdbx_seq_one_letter_code
_entity_poly.pdbx_strand_id
1 'polypeptide(L)'
;METNVGKWPILYGQLLRLGNPQSSVGVCTLWTERDKAREHLDPTSYCAIGNLYRAAGISPMIRNIFANPRLRHIVLWGKDLSASGDALVRFMQAGVDAEHRIAGGLGTIDKEIDRESLELFRQAVQVIDLRNQPAEALRQTVQGLDAAAPFTEPRTFPMAVPSPRYFPSERTGFRVESPTVAQAWL
;
A
#
# COMPACT_ATOMS: atom_id res chain seq x y z
N MET A 1 -5.54 -11.36 -12.25
CA MET A 1 -5.43 -11.71 -10.83
C MET A 1 -6.85 -11.73 -10.28
N GLU A 2 -7.30 -12.89 -9.82
CA GLU A 2 -8.68 -13.11 -9.35
C GLU A 2 -8.92 -12.33 -8.05
N THR A 3 -9.93 -11.46 -8.05
CA THR A 3 -10.49 -10.89 -6.82
C THR A 3 -11.22 -12.01 -6.08
N ASN A 4 -10.71 -12.41 -4.92
CA ASN A 4 -11.34 -13.41 -4.07
C ASN A 4 -12.56 -12.79 -3.38
N VAL A 5 -13.72 -12.86 -4.03
CA VAL A 5 -14.97 -12.29 -3.52
C VAL A 5 -15.41 -13.12 -2.30
N GLY A 6 -15.28 -12.55 -1.10
CA GLY A 6 -15.70 -13.17 0.17
C GLY A 6 -14.60 -13.44 1.19
N LYS A 7 -13.31 -13.32 0.81
CA LYS A 7 -12.18 -13.49 1.73
C LYS A 7 -11.34 -12.21 1.78
N TRP A 8 -11.27 -11.60 2.96
CA TRP A 8 -10.36 -10.48 3.22
C TRP A 8 -8.97 -11.01 3.61
N PRO A 9 -7.85 -10.38 3.17
CA PRO A 9 -7.75 -9.25 2.23
C PRO A 9 -8.09 -9.64 0.79
N ILE A 10 -8.75 -8.74 0.06
CA ILE A 10 -9.17 -8.97 -1.33
C ILE A 10 -8.00 -8.91 -2.33
N LEU A 11 -6.91 -8.21 -1.96
CA LEU A 11 -5.71 -8.08 -2.79
C LEU A 11 -4.46 -8.45 -1.99
N TYR A 12 -3.57 -9.20 -2.64
CA TYR A 12 -2.24 -9.57 -2.13
C TYR A 12 -2.23 -10.25 -0.75
N GLY A 13 -3.29 -10.98 -0.38
CA GLY A 13 -3.41 -11.64 0.93
C GLY A 13 -2.20 -12.49 1.31
N GLN A 14 -1.60 -13.23 0.36
CA GLN A 14 -0.40 -14.04 0.60
C GLN A 14 0.88 -13.23 0.94
N LEU A 15 0.91 -11.94 0.61
CA LEU A 15 2.03 -11.04 0.90
C LEU A 15 1.86 -10.31 2.24
N LEU A 16 0.69 -10.41 2.87
CA LEU A 16 0.40 -9.78 4.14
C LEU A 16 0.61 -10.77 5.29
N ARG A 17 0.98 -10.25 6.47
CA ARG A 17 0.90 -11.00 7.72
C ARG A 17 -0.39 -10.61 8.41
N LEU A 18 -1.31 -11.55 8.56
CA LEU A 18 -2.60 -11.31 9.20
C LEU A 18 -2.47 -11.52 10.71
N GLY A 19 -3.18 -10.68 11.47
CA GLY A 19 -3.35 -10.78 12.91
C GLY A 19 -4.84 -10.95 13.23
N ASN A 20 -5.36 -10.10 14.11
CA ASN A 20 -6.77 -10.04 14.49
C ASN A 20 -7.59 -9.24 13.46
N PRO A 21 -8.51 -9.86 12.69
CA PRO A 21 -9.33 -9.16 11.70
C PRO A 21 -10.21 -8.05 12.28
N GLN A 22 -10.48 -8.07 13.59
CA GLN A 22 -11.27 -7.07 14.31
C GLN A 22 -10.44 -5.87 14.79
N SER A 23 -9.10 -5.94 14.75
CA SER A 23 -8.24 -4.81 15.11
C SER A 23 -8.41 -3.67 14.11
N SER A 24 -8.35 -2.44 14.62
CA SER A 24 -8.41 -1.21 13.83
C SER A 24 -7.06 -0.78 13.25
N VAL A 25 -5.99 -1.53 13.54
CA VAL A 25 -4.61 -1.14 13.26
C VAL A 25 -4.00 -1.97 12.14
N GLY A 26 -3.51 -1.31 11.09
CA GLY A 26 -2.64 -1.88 10.07
C GLY A 26 -1.22 -1.35 10.23
N VAL A 27 -0.22 -2.16 9.90
CA VAL A 27 1.20 -1.75 9.93
C VAL A 27 1.78 -1.80 8.53
N CYS A 28 2.35 -0.67 8.09
CA CYS A 28 3.02 -0.54 6.81
C CYS A 28 4.52 -0.46 7.04
N THR A 29 5.29 -1.48 6.63
CA THR A 29 6.72 -1.58 6.93
C THR A 29 7.65 -1.06 5.83
N LEU A 30 7.10 -0.47 4.77
CA LEU A 30 7.86 0.08 3.65
C LEU A 30 8.86 -0.95 3.08
N TRP A 31 10.16 -0.63 3.05
CA TRP A 31 11.24 -1.55 2.65
C TRP A 31 11.78 -2.43 3.77
N THR A 32 11.41 -2.16 5.02
CA THR A 32 11.77 -3.04 6.13
C THR A 32 10.96 -4.33 6.04
N GLU A 33 11.62 -5.48 6.16
CA GLU A 33 10.98 -6.78 6.15
C GLU A 33 9.84 -6.85 7.17
N ARG A 34 8.65 -7.22 6.71
CA ARG A 34 7.42 -7.23 7.53
C ARG A 34 7.49 -8.17 8.72
N ASP A 35 8.29 -9.23 8.64
CA ASP A 35 8.47 -10.19 9.74
C ASP A 35 9.21 -9.57 10.92
N LYS A 36 10.10 -8.58 10.69
CA LYS A 36 10.73 -7.80 11.78
C LYS A 36 9.73 -7.00 12.58
N ALA A 37 8.73 -6.40 11.94
CA ALA A 37 7.67 -5.70 12.68
C ALA A 37 6.80 -6.70 13.48
N ARG A 38 6.51 -7.87 12.88
CA ARG A 38 5.72 -8.93 13.53
C ARG A 38 6.39 -9.47 14.79
N GLU A 39 7.72 -9.61 14.81
CA GLU A 39 8.47 -10.07 15.98
C GLU A 39 8.31 -9.16 17.22
N HIS A 40 7.93 -7.90 17.02
CA HIS A 40 7.77 -6.91 18.10
C HIS A 40 6.32 -6.64 18.50
N LEU A 41 5.35 -7.29 17.84
CA LEU A 41 3.93 -7.02 18.00
C LEU A 41 3.15 -8.28 18.38
N ASP A 42 2.16 -8.13 19.27
CA ASP A 42 1.21 -9.18 19.57
C ASP A 42 0.27 -9.38 18.35
N PRO A 43 0.06 -10.61 17.84
CA PRO A 43 -0.87 -10.89 16.75
C PRO A 43 -2.30 -10.39 16.97
N THR A 44 -2.71 -10.18 18.21
CA THR A 44 -4.04 -9.65 18.57
C THR A 44 -4.15 -8.12 18.42
N SER A 45 -3.02 -7.42 18.40
CA SER A 45 -2.94 -5.96 18.41
C SER A 45 -3.07 -5.30 17.03
N TYR A 46 -2.84 -6.04 15.96
CA TYR A 46 -2.94 -5.55 14.58
C TYR A 46 -3.82 -6.46 13.72
N CYS A 47 -4.35 -5.89 12.64
CA CYS A 47 -5.16 -6.59 11.65
C CYS A 47 -4.31 -7.19 10.53
N ALA A 48 -3.41 -6.37 9.95
CA ALA A 48 -2.44 -6.85 8.97
C ALA A 48 -1.14 -6.03 8.98
N ILE A 49 -0.04 -6.68 8.60
CA ILE A 49 1.27 -6.08 8.35
C ILE A 49 1.64 -6.30 6.88
N GLY A 50 2.03 -5.23 6.19
CA GLY A 50 2.41 -5.27 4.78
C GLY A 50 3.55 -4.33 4.42
N ASN A 51 4.29 -4.69 3.39
CA ASN A 51 5.29 -3.83 2.78
C ASN A 51 4.64 -2.85 1.80
N LEU A 52 5.20 -1.66 1.66
CA LEU A 52 4.84 -0.69 0.61
C LEU A 52 6.11 -0.25 -0.12
N TYR A 53 6.49 -1.00 -1.16
CA TYR A 53 7.73 -0.75 -1.89
C TYR A 53 7.62 0.38 -2.92
N ARG A 54 6.41 0.74 -3.37
CA ARG A 54 6.16 1.77 -4.38
C ARG A 54 4.82 2.46 -4.10
N ALA A 55 4.68 3.72 -4.52
CA ALA A 55 3.44 4.49 -4.38
C ALA A 55 2.22 3.82 -5.04
N ALA A 56 2.42 3.05 -6.11
CA ALA A 56 1.35 2.26 -6.75
C ALA A 56 0.71 1.22 -5.81
N GLY A 57 1.36 0.85 -4.70
CA GLY A 57 0.79 0.00 -3.66
C GLY A 57 -0.25 0.68 -2.78
N ILE A 58 -0.42 2.01 -2.90
CA ILE A 58 -1.43 2.78 -2.16
C ILE A 58 -2.85 2.41 -2.65
N SER A 59 -3.10 2.28 -3.96
CA SER A 59 -4.44 1.90 -4.44
C SER A 59 -4.90 0.53 -3.91
N PRO A 60 -4.08 -0.54 -3.97
CA PRO A 60 -4.42 -1.82 -3.34
C PRO A 60 -4.62 -1.74 -1.82
N MET A 61 -3.84 -0.91 -1.12
CA MET A 61 -4.00 -0.67 0.31
C MET A 61 -5.37 -0.06 0.62
N ILE A 62 -5.76 1.00 -0.09
CA ILE A 62 -7.07 1.66 0.06
C ILE A 62 -8.20 0.66 -0.21
N ARG A 63 -8.11 -0.14 -1.28
CA ARG A 63 -9.12 -1.16 -1.62
C ARG A 63 -9.28 -2.21 -0.51
N ASN A 64 -8.18 -2.69 0.06
CA ASN A 64 -8.24 -3.63 1.18
C ASN A 64 -8.86 -3.00 2.44
N ILE A 65 -8.62 -1.71 2.69
CA ILE A 65 -9.20 -1.01 3.85
C ILE A 65 -10.70 -0.76 3.65
N PHE A 66 -11.15 -0.39 2.46
CA PHE A 66 -12.59 -0.33 2.17
C PHE A 66 -13.28 -1.69 2.24
N ALA A 67 -12.57 -2.78 1.95
CA ALA A 67 -13.09 -4.13 2.14
C ALA A 67 -13.12 -4.58 3.62
N ASN A 68 -12.34 -3.94 4.51
CA ASN A 68 -12.45 -4.08 5.97
C ASN A 68 -12.38 -2.71 6.66
N PRO A 69 -13.50 -1.96 6.71
CA PRO A 69 -13.53 -0.59 7.22
C PRO A 69 -13.23 -0.44 8.72
N ARG A 70 -13.00 -1.55 9.44
CA ARG A 70 -12.47 -1.52 10.81
C ARG A 70 -11.06 -0.97 10.86
N LEU A 71 -10.27 -1.12 9.79
CA LEU A 71 -8.93 -0.54 9.67
C LEU A 71 -9.03 0.98 9.61
N ARG A 72 -8.71 1.63 10.73
CA ARG A 72 -8.79 3.08 10.93
C ARG A 72 -7.43 3.71 11.19
N HIS A 73 -6.43 2.92 11.56
CA HIS A 73 -5.08 3.40 11.83
C HIS A 73 -4.08 2.64 10.96
N ILE A 74 -3.18 3.38 10.32
CA ILE A 74 -2.04 2.83 9.58
C ILE A 74 -0.78 3.35 10.27
N VAL A 75 -0.05 2.46 10.93
CA VAL A 75 1.26 2.78 11.50
C VAL A 75 2.31 2.59 10.41
N LEU A 76 2.87 3.69 9.94
CA LEU A 76 3.91 3.71 8.93
C LEU A 76 5.28 3.59 9.62
N TRP A 77 5.96 2.47 9.44
CA TRP A 77 7.21 2.18 10.15
C TRP A 77 8.27 1.59 9.20
N GLY A 78 9.53 1.72 9.56
CA GLY A 78 10.65 1.17 8.77
C GLY A 78 11.31 2.18 7.82
N LYS A 79 12.03 1.65 6.82
CA LYS A 79 12.86 2.43 5.89
C LYS A 79 12.11 2.79 4.60
N ASP A 80 12.08 4.07 4.26
CA ASP A 80 11.46 4.59 3.05
C ASP A 80 12.51 4.80 1.94
N LEU A 81 12.83 3.74 1.19
CA LEU A 81 13.87 3.80 0.16
C LEU A 81 13.37 4.26 -1.22
N SER A 82 12.05 4.35 -1.40
CA SER A 82 11.42 4.71 -2.68
C SER A 82 10.45 5.89 -2.58
N ALA A 83 10.47 6.61 -1.46
CA ALA A 83 9.52 7.67 -1.13
C ALA A 83 8.04 7.24 -1.23
N SER A 84 7.77 5.95 -1.03
CA SER A 84 6.41 5.41 -1.02
C SER A 84 5.68 5.76 0.29
N GLY A 85 6.41 5.85 1.40
CA GLY A 85 5.89 6.35 2.67
C GLY A 85 5.56 7.85 2.59
N ASP A 86 6.46 8.63 2.00
CA ASP A 86 6.20 10.05 1.71
C ASP A 86 4.98 10.23 0.82
N ALA A 87 4.86 9.45 -0.26
CA ALA A 87 3.68 9.47 -1.13
C ALA A 87 2.37 9.21 -0.35
N LEU A 88 2.36 8.23 0.57
CA LEU A 88 1.18 7.96 1.40
C LEU A 88 0.85 9.16 2.30
N VAL A 89 1.85 9.74 2.97
CA VAL A 89 1.66 10.93 3.82
C VAL A 89 1.14 12.12 3.02
N ARG A 90 1.70 12.38 1.84
CA ARG A 90 1.25 13.45 0.94
C ARG A 90 -0.17 13.25 0.45
N PHE A 91 -0.54 12.01 0.11
CA PHE A 91 -1.92 11.67 -0.21
C PHE A 91 -2.87 11.99 0.96
N MET A 92 -2.52 11.64 2.19
CA MET A 92 -3.37 11.96 3.34
C MET A 92 -3.52 13.48 3.54
N GLN A 93 -2.44 14.23 3.35
CA GLN A 93 -2.41 15.68 3.56
C GLN A 93 -3.12 16.49 2.46
N ALA A 94 -2.91 16.13 1.19
CA ALA A 94 -3.30 16.96 0.05
C ALA A 94 -4.19 16.25 -0.98
N GLY A 95 -4.40 14.93 -0.86
CA GLY A 95 -5.23 14.16 -1.77
C GLY A 95 -4.59 13.98 -3.14
N VAL A 96 -5.42 14.05 -4.18
CA VAL A 96 -5.00 13.85 -5.57
C VAL A 96 -5.45 14.99 -6.50
N ASP A 97 -4.64 15.30 -7.51
CA ASP A 97 -4.96 16.29 -8.55
C ASP A 97 -6.03 15.78 -9.54
N ALA A 98 -6.34 16.57 -10.58
CA ALA A 98 -7.34 16.26 -11.63
C ALA A 98 -7.06 14.92 -12.35
N GLU A 99 -5.78 14.54 -12.47
CA GLU A 99 -5.33 13.32 -13.14
C GLU A 99 -5.16 12.12 -12.19
N HIS A 100 -5.56 12.25 -10.93
CA HIS A 100 -5.36 11.27 -9.84
C HIS A 100 -3.87 11.08 -9.45
N ARG A 101 -3.00 12.07 -9.69
CA ARG A 101 -1.65 12.07 -9.14
C ARG A 101 -1.68 12.54 -7.69
N ILE A 102 -0.83 11.97 -6.85
CA ILE A 102 -0.71 12.38 -5.45
C ILE A 102 -0.16 13.81 -5.40
N ALA A 103 -0.93 14.72 -4.82
CA ALA A 103 -0.57 16.13 -4.78
C ALA A 103 0.70 16.34 -3.92
N GLY A 104 1.76 16.85 -4.53
CA GLY A 104 3.04 17.08 -3.86
C GLY A 104 3.81 15.81 -3.49
N GLY A 105 3.47 14.66 -4.08
CA GLY A 105 4.13 13.37 -3.85
C GLY A 105 4.36 12.58 -5.15
N LEU A 106 4.98 11.41 -5.03
CA LEU A 106 5.20 10.51 -6.16
C LEU A 106 4.02 9.57 -6.34
N GLY A 107 3.66 9.31 -7.60
CA GLY A 107 2.71 8.27 -7.98
C GLY A 107 1.27 8.75 -8.20
N THR A 108 0.44 7.81 -8.60
CA THR A 108 -0.98 8.01 -8.92
C THR A 108 -1.82 7.01 -8.15
N ILE A 109 -3.05 7.40 -7.83
CA ILE A 109 -4.08 6.48 -7.33
C ILE A 109 -4.97 6.09 -8.50
N ASP A 110 -5.48 4.87 -8.47
CA ASP A 110 -6.36 4.32 -9.51
C ASP A 110 -7.61 5.20 -9.67
N LYS A 111 -8.04 5.44 -10.92
CA LYS A 111 -9.21 6.28 -11.21
C LYS A 111 -10.54 5.62 -10.85
N GLU A 112 -10.52 4.30 -10.70
CA GLU A 112 -11.64 3.49 -10.27
C GLU A 112 -11.99 3.69 -8.79
N ILE A 113 -11.10 4.30 -8.00
CA ILE A 113 -11.41 4.80 -6.67
C ILE A 113 -11.80 6.28 -6.84
N ASP A 114 -13.10 6.56 -6.71
CA ASP A 114 -13.63 7.89 -6.91
C ASP A 114 -13.13 8.88 -5.84
N ARG A 115 -13.19 10.18 -6.15
CA ARG A 115 -12.67 11.23 -5.26
C ARG A 115 -13.41 11.32 -3.93
N GLU A 116 -14.71 11.05 -3.91
CA GLU A 116 -15.49 11.07 -2.67
C GLU A 116 -15.01 9.97 -1.73
N SER A 117 -14.76 8.78 -2.26
CA SER A 117 -14.14 7.68 -1.52
C SER A 117 -12.71 8.02 -1.05
N LEU A 118 -11.91 8.71 -1.86
CA LEU A 118 -10.57 9.16 -1.43
C LEU A 118 -10.64 10.18 -0.29
N GLU A 119 -11.56 11.14 -0.35
CA GLU A 119 -11.74 12.12 0.72
C GLU A 119 -12.30 11.47 2.00
N LEU A 120 -13.27 10.56 1.86
CA LEU A 120 -13.77 9.77 2.99
C LEU A 120 -12.64 8.97 3.65
N PHE A 121 -11.79 8.33 2.86
CA PHE A 121 -10.62 7.61 3.37
C PHE A 121 -9.69 8.54 4.15
N ARG A 122 -9.38 9.72 3.61
CA ARG A 122 -8.51 10.70 4.26
C ARG A 122 -9.06 11.24 5.57
N GLN A 123 -10.39 11.38 5.68
CA GLN A 123 -11.07 11.83 6.90
C GLN A 123 -11.20 10.70 7.95
N ALA A 124 -11.44 9.47 7.49
CA ALA A 124 -11.71 8.36 8.38
C ALA A 124 -10.44 7.67 8.88
N VAL A 125 -9.41 7.53 8.04
CA VAL A 125 -8.20 6.75 8.35
C VAL A 125 -7.08 7.68 8.79
N GLN A 126 -6.41 7.32 9.89
CA GLN A 126 -5.26 8.05 10.39
C GLN A 126 -3.96 7.32 10.00
N VAL A 127 -3.04 8.04 9.36
CA VAL A 127 -1.66 7.56 9.13
C VAL A 127 -0.76 8.14 10.22
N ILE A 128 -0.10 7.26 10.97
CA ILE A 128 0.85 7.63 12.03
C ILE A 128 2.25 7.35 11.52
N ASP A 129 3.01 8.43 11.27
CA ASP A 129 4.34 8.35 10.68
C ASP A 129 5.41 8.10 11.75
N LEU A 130 5.90 6.85 11.80
CA LEU A 130 7.02 6.40 12.63
C LEU A 130 8.19 5.91 11.77
N ARG A 131 8.35 6.45 10.55
CA ARG A 131 9.49 6.12 9.70
C ARG A 131 10.81 6.34 10.44
N ASN A 132 11.75 5.42 10.27
CA ASN A 132 13.06 5.40 10.93
C ASN A 132 13.06 5.34 12.47
N GLN A 133 11.92 5.20 13.14
CA GLN A 133 11.84 5.05 14.59
C GLN A 133 12.20 3.62 15.04
N PRO A 134 12.67 3.43 16.29
CA PRO A 134 12.94 2.09 16.83
C PRO A 134 11.66 1.27 16.99
N ALA A 135 11.81 -0.06 17.07
CA ALA A 135 10.68 -0.99 17.26
C ALA A 135 9.89 -0.75 18.55
N GLU A 136 10.52 -0.18 19.57
CA GLU A 136 9.84 0.22 20.81
C GLU A 136 8.70 1.22 20.54
N ALA A 137 8.95 2.24 19.72
CA ALA A 137 7.96 3.24 19.36
C ALA A 137 6.80 2.63 18.57
N LEU A 138 7.10 1.66 17.68
CA LEU A 138 6.08 0.88 16.97
C LEU A 138 5.18 0.14 17.96
N ARG A 139 5.76 -0.59 18.91
CA ARG A 139 5.01 -1.36 19.91
C ARG A 139 4.13 -0.46 20.77
N GLN A 140 4.68 0.61 21.31
CA GLN A 140 3.95 1.56 22.16
C GLN A 140 2.79 2.22 21.41
N THR A 141 3.02 2.61 20.16
CA THR A 141 1.97 3.22 19.33
C THR A 141 0.85 2.22 19.04
N VAL A 142 1.18 0.99 18.64
CA VAL A 142 0.15 -0.03 18.36
C VAL A 142 -0.65 -0.38 19.61
N GLN A 143 -0.02 -0.44 20.79
CA GLN A 143 -0.71 -0.72 22.05
C GLN A 143 -1.58 0.45 22.55
N GLY A 144 -1.22 1.69 22.21
CA GLY A 144 -1.97 2.88 22.59
C GLY A 144 -3.14 3.24 21.67
N LEU A 145 -3.38 2.46 20.61
CA LEU A 145 -4.48 2.70 19.67
C LEU A 145 -5.71 1.89 20.07
N ASP A 146 -6.82 2.59 20.26
CA ASP A 146 -8.09 1.98 20.63
C ASP A 146 -8.79 1.32 19.43
N ALA A 147 -9.68 0.37 19.77
CA ALA A 147 -10.61 -0.17 18.80
C ALA A 147 -11.52 0.95 18.27
N ALA A 148 -11.67 1.01 16.95
CA ALA A 148 -12.50 2.00 16.30
C ALA A 148 -13.64 1.33 15.53
N ALA A 149 -14.81 1.99 15.51
CA ALA A 149 -15.93 1.51 14.72
C ALA A 149 -15.62 1.60 13.20
N PRO A 150 -16.19 0.69 12.39
CA PRO A 150 -16.13 0.78 10.94
C PRO A 150 -16.60 2.16 10.45
N PHE A 151 -15.85 2.79 9.54
CA PHE A 151 -16.23 4.12 9.03
C PHE A 151 -17.25 4.09 7.88
N THR A 152 -17.51 2.91 7.32
CA THR A 152 -18.49 2.67 6.25
C THR A 152 -18.85 1.19 6.26
N GLU A 153 -19.90 0.83 5.54
CA GLU A 153 -20.12 -0.54 5.08
C GLU A 153 -18.98 -0.99 4.15
N PRO A 154 -18.58 -2.27 4.17
CA PRO A 154 -17.56 -2.80 3.27
C PRO A 154 -17.89 -2.55 1.80
N ARG A 155 -16.92 -2.03 1.06
CA ARG A 155 -17.04 -1.72 -0.38
C ARG A 155 -15.85 -2.25 -1.16
N THR A 156 -16.07 -2.55 -2.44
CA THR A 156 -15.03 -2.95 -3.37
C THR A 156 -15.04 -2.03 -4.58
N PHE A 157 -13.88 -1.89 -5.21
CA PHE A 157 -13.69 -1.07 -6.40
C PHE A 157 -13.13 -1.96 -7.52
N PRO A 158 -13.50 -1.74 -8.79
CA PRO A 158 -12.98 -2.51 -9.91
C PRO A 158 -11.49 -2.21 -10.13
N MET A 159 -10.71 -3.20 -10.56
CA MET A 159 -9.30 -2.99 -10.86
C MET A 159 -9.14 -2.16 -12.15
N ALA A 160 -8.10 -1.34 -12.19
CA ALA A 160 -7.70 -0.67 -13.43
C ALA A 160 -7.36 -1.74 -14.48
N VAL A 161 -8.13 -1.78 -15.57
CA VAL A 161 -7.85 -2.66 -16.71
C VAL A 161 -6.91 -1.89 -17.65
N PRO A 162 -5.64 -2.28 -17.79
CA PRO A 162 -4.78 -1.64 -18.77
C PRO A 162 -5.38 -1.84 -20.15
N SER A 163 -5.59 -0.73 -20.87
CA SER A 163 -5.98 -0.73 -22.28
C SER A 163 -4.74 -0.43 -23.12
N PRO A 164 -3.88 -1.42 -23.41
CA PRO A 164 -2.70 -1.19 -24.23
C PRO A 164 -3.14 -0.79 -25.65
N ARG A 165 -2.60 0.32 -26.16
CA ARG A 165 -2.80 0.70 -27.58
C ARG A 165 -2.16 -0.29 -28.54
N TYR A 166 -1.14 -1.00 -28.09
CA TYR A 166 -0.42 -2.01 -28.85
C TYR A 166 -0.17 -3.20 -27.95
N PHE A 167 -0.52 -4.40 -28.42
CA PHE A 167 0.00 -5.61 -27.81
C PHE A 167 1.51 -5.67 -28.04
N PRO A 168 2.29 -6.22 -27.10
CA PRO A 168 3.69 -6.46 -27.35
C PRO A 168 3.80 -7.41 -28.56
N SER A 169 4.18 -6.86 -29.71
CA SER A 169 4.70 -7.65 -30.82
C SER A 169 6.16 -7.96 -30.50
N GLU A 170 6.69 -9.05 -31.06
CA GLU A 170 8.14 -9.25 -31.04
C GLU A 170 8.80 -8.04 -31.71
N ARG A 171 9.46 -7.20 -30.91
CA ARG A 171 10.33 -6.14 -31.44
C ARG A 171 11.57 -6.87 -31.92
N THR A 172 11.74 -6.90 -33.24
CA THR A 172 12.93 -7.31 -33.99
C THR A 172 14.19 -7.38 -33.14
N GLY A 173 14.84 -8.55 -33.08
CA GLY A 173 16.13 -8.69 -32.42
C GLY A 173 17.19 -7.85 -33.14
N PHE A 174 17.97 -7.07 -32.40
CA PHE A 174 19.15 -6.41 -32.94
C PHE A 174 20.33 -7.35 -32.79
N ARG A 175 20.95 -7.75 -33.92
CA ARG A 175 22.23 -8.47 -33.88
C ARG A 175 23.34 -7.44 -33.66
N VAL A 176 23.97 -7.50 -32.49
CA VAL A 176 25.18 -6.74 -32.20
C VAL A 176 26.34 -7.73 -32.22
N GLU A 177 27.30 -7.52 -33.12
CA GLU A 177 28.51 -8.33 -33.22
C GLU A 177 29.74 -7.45 -33.11
N SER A 178 30.72 -7.87 -32.31
CA SER A 178 32.02 -7.20 -32.18
C SER A 178 33.10 -8.25 -31.91
N PRO A 179 34.39 -7.99 -32.23
CA PRO A 179 35.47 -8.97 -32.00
C PRO A 179 35.68 -9.37 -30.54
N THR A 180 35.22 -8.55 -29.59
CA THR A 180 35.33 -8.83 -28.15
C THR A 180 34.01 -8.57 -27.44
N VAL A 181 33.72 -9.35 -26.39
CA VAL A 181 32.49 -9.23 -25.58
C VAL A 181 32.34 -7.83 -24.98
N ALA A 182 33.45 -7.20 -24.57
CA ALA A 182 33.45 -5.86 -23.97
C ALA A 182 32.92 -4.76 -24.91
N GLN A 183 32.99 -4.97 -26.23
CA GLN A 183 32.54 -4.02 -27.24
C GLN A 183 31.09 -4.25 -27.70
N ALA A 184 30.50 -5.39 -27.35
CA ALA A 184 29.12 -5.74 -27.69
C ALA A 184 28.17 -5.67 -26.47
N TRP A 185 28.64 -5.11 -25.34
CA TRP A 185 27.84 -4.97 -24.14
C TRP A 185 26.90 -3.75 -24.26
N LEU A 186 25.60 -4.00 -24.29
CA LEU A 186 24.51 -3.01 -24.22
C LEU A 186 24.02 -2.81 -22.78
#